data_AF-A0A353XW23-F1
#
_entry.id   AF-A0A353XW23-F1
#
_cell.length_a   1.000
_cell.length_b   1.000
_cell.length_c   1.000
_cell.angle_alpha   90.00
_cell.angle_beta   90.00
_cell.angle_gamma   90.00
#
_symmetry.space_group_name_H-M   'P 1'
#
loop_
_entity.id
_entity.type
_entity.pdbx_description
1 polymer ?
#
loop_
_entity_poly.entity_id
_entity_poly.type
_entity_poly.pdbx_seq_one_letter_code
_entity_poly.pdbx_strand_id
1 'polypeptide(L)'
;NNKGTCTLCHKPPPLGRAPDIQGENMVALSAERLADERYQGEAKDAAGYILESMLDPSKYVVATWGKKGSNDSESPMPVIDKAPIQLSSMEMDAITAYLQAKDGNEVTVALPTAEAAAEVSAAPAGGSAAAPAPAATADEAMAKYACLSCHAMDSKDALVGPGLVDVGGRLTPEEIRQSILDPNAVMVEGFPPAMPADFGTKMTVNELQMIVSFLAEKKG
;
A
#
# COMPACT_ATOMS: atom_id res chain seq x y z
N ASN A 1 -4.32 -9.29 -0.97
CA ASN A 1 -5.43 -8.44 -1.41
C ASN A 1 -4.92 -7.08 -1.87
N ASN A 2 -4.81 -6.84 -3.18
CA ASN A 2 -4.40 -5.55 -3.79
C ASN A 2 -5.53 -4.50 -3.78
N LYS A 3 -6.36 -4.50 -2.72
CA LYS A 3 -7.59 -3.73 -2.64
C LYS A 3 -7.33 -2.23 -2.41
N GLY A 4 -6.26 -1.87 -1.70
CA GLY A 4 -5.88 -0.49 -1.43
C GLY A 4 -4.75 -0.01 -2.34
N THR A 5 -5.06 0.81 -3.34
CA THR A 5 -4.08 1.50 -4.21
C THR A 5 -3.98 2.99 -3.87
N CYS A 6 -4.15 3.34 -2.59
CA CYS A 6 -4.25 4.71 -2.10
C CYS A 6 -3.04 5.56 -2.54
N THR A 7 -1.84 4.98 -2.48
CA THR A 7 -0.58 5.61 -2.87
C THR A 7 -0.43 5.84 -4.38
N LEU A 8 -1.30 5.31 -5.23
CA LEU A 8 -1.33 5.68 -6.65
C LEU A 8 -1.86 7.11 -6.83
N CYS A 9 -2.76 7.56 -5.96
CA CYS A 9 -3.40 8.86 -6.04
C CYS A 9 -2.86 9.85 -5.01
N HIS A 10 -2.74 9.40 -3.76
CA HIS A 10 -2.28 10.18 -2.63
C HIS A 10 -0.76 10.13 -2.55
N LYS A 11 -0.13 10.99 -3.36
CA LYS A 11 1.31 11.21 -3.39
C LYS A 11 1.60 12.68 -3.11
N PRO A 12 2.82 13.02 -2.68
CA PRO A 12 3.24 14.40 -2.59
C PRO A 12 3.04 15.15 -3.92
N PRO A 13 2.65 16.44 -3.90
CA PRO A 13 2.70 17.29 -5.07
C PRO A 13 4.11 17.30 -5.70
N PRO A 14 4.24 17.43 -7.04
CA PRO A 14 3.18 17.63 -8.03
C PRO A 14 2.61 16.32 -8.60
N LEU A 15 3.03 15.16 -8.09
CA LEU A 15 2.70 13.84 -8.66
C LEU A 15 1.35 13.29 -8.16
N GLY A 16 0.83 13.85 -7.07
CA GLY A 16 -0.47 13.51 -6.51
C GLY A 16 -1.63 13.98 -7.38
N ARG A 17 -2.68 13.16 -7.40
CA ARG A 17 -4.00 13.45 -8.00
C ARG A 17 -5.11 13.44 -6.95
N ALA A 18 -4.70 13.43 -5.68
CA ALA A 18 -5.51 13.57 -4.47
C ALA A 18 -4.62 14.23 -3.38
N PRO A 19 -5.20 14.76 -2.29
CA PRO A 19 -4.44 15.34 -1.18
C PRO A 19 -3.36 14.38 -0.66
N ASP A 20 -2.20 14.91 -0.28
CA ASP A 20 -1.11 14.08 0.26
C ASP A 20 -1.46 13.60 1.67
N ILE A 21 -1.92 12.36 1.80
CA ILE A 21 -2.19 11.74 3.11
C ILE A 21 -0.97 11.00 3.66
N GLN A 22 0.13 10.92 2.91
CA GLN A 22 1.34 10.23 3.33
C GLN A 22 2.27 11.20 4.04
N GLY A 23 2.48 12.39 3.46
CA GLY A 23 3.34 13.43 4.00
C GLY A 23 2.70 14.31 5.07
N GLU A 24 1.36 14.45 5.07
CA GLU A 24 0.66 15.36 5.97
C GLU A 24 0.11 14.68 7.22
N ASN A 25 -0.06 15.47 8.29
CA ASN A 25 -0.72 15.00 9.51
C ASN A 25 -2.24 15.04 9.36
N MET A 26 -2.83 13.88 9.11
CA MET A 26 -4.26 13.75 8.84
C MET A 26 -5.15 14.06 10.05
N VAL A 27 -4.65 13.87 11.26
CA VAL A 27 -5.37 14.22 12.49
C VAL A 27 -5.42 15.74 12.64
N ALA A 28 -4.30 16.43 12.49
CA ALA A 28 -4.26 17.89 12.55
C ALA A 28 -5.15 18.52 11.46
N LEU A 29 -5.01 18.06 10.21
CA LEU A 29 -5.81 18.56 9.09
C LEU A 29 -7.30 18.27 9.25
N SER A 30 -7.68 17.15 9.88
CA SER A 30 -9.10 16.86 10.11
C SER A 30 -9.78 17.94 10.97
N ALA A 31 -9.09 18.48 11.98
CA ALA A 31 -9.65 19.53 12.83
C ALA A 31 -9.94 20.81 12.04
N GLU A 32 -9.03 21.20 11.14
CA GLU A 32 -9.23 22.34 10.25
C GLU A 32 -10.38 22.12 9.28
N ARG A 33 -10.50 20.91 8.72
CA ARG A 33 -11.52 20.56 7.73
C ARG A 33 -12.91 20.40 8.33
N LEU A 34 -13.01 19.89 9.57
CA LEU A 34 -14.26 19.83 10.32
C LEU A 34 -14.79 21.23 10.69
N ALA A 35 -13.91 22.23 10.79
CA ALA A 35 -14.27 23.62 11.04
C ALA A 35 -14.60 24.41 9.76
N ASP A 36 -14.39 23.83 8.57
CA ASP A 36 -14.66 24.47 7.28
C ASP A 36 -16.17 24.55 7.02
N GLU A 37 -16.68 25.72 6.64
CA GLU A 37 -18.10 25.92 6.33
C GLU A 37 -18.59 25.08 5.15
N ARG A 38 -17.67 24.59 4.30
CA ARG A 38 -17.97 23.68 3.19
C ARG A 38 -18.15 22.22 3.62
N TYR A 39 -17.88 21.88 4.88
CA TYR A 39 -18.05 20.54 5.41
C TYR A 39 -19.54 20.17 5.51
N GLN A 40 -19.96 19.14 4.77
CA GLN A 40 -21.35 18.66 4.71
C GLN A 40 -21.54 17.29 5.38
N GLY A 41 -20.51 16.83 6.08
CA GLY A 41 -20.49 15.57 6.79
C GLY A 41 -21.02 15.63 8.22
N GLU A 42 -20.96 14.48 8.90
CA GLU A 42 -21.47 14.29 10.26
C GLU A 42 -20.38 13.92 11.27
N ALA A 43 -19.13 13.76 10.81
CA ALA A 43 -18.03 13.41 11.69
C ALA A 43 -17.74 14.52 12.71
N LYS A 44 -17.26 14.10 13.87
CA LYS A 44 -16.98 14.98 15.02
C LYS A 44 -15.53 14.93 15.49
N ASP A 45 -14.76 14.01 14.92
CA ASP A 45 -13.38 13.74 15.27
C ASP A 45 -12.60 13.27 14.03
N ALA A 46 -11.28 13.13 14.19
CA ALA A 46 -10.38 12.75 13.12
C ALA A 46 -10.71 11.38 12.53
N ALA A 47 -11.06 10.41 13.37
CA ALA A 47 -11.35 9.05 12.93
C ALA A 47 -12.62 9.02 12.07
N GLY A 48 -13.68 9.66 12.54
CA GLY A 48 -14.92 9.82 11.79
C GLY A 48 -14.69 10.57 10.48
N TYR A 49 -13.89 11.63 10.50
CA TYR A 49 -13.60 12.42 9.29
C TYR A 49 -12.85 11.60 8.23
N ILE A 50 -11.85 10.83 8.64
CA ILE A 50 -11.07 9.96 7.74
C ILE A 50 -11.97 8.86 7.17
N LEU A 51 -12.80 8.21 7.99
CA LEU A 51 -13.74 7.17 7.56
C LEU A 51 -14.83 7.72 6.62
N GLU A 52 -15.38 8.89 6.93
CA GLU A 52 -16.36 9.53 6.06
C GLU A 52 -15.74 9.96 4.74
N SER A 53 -14.50 10.48 4.74
CA SER A 53 -13.77 10.80 3.51
C SER A 53 -13.55 9.58 2.60
N MET A 54 -13.61 8.38 3.17
CA MET A 54 -13.50 7.12 2.45
C MET A 54 -14.85 6.61 1.91
N LEU A 55 -15.92 6.78 2.69
CA LEU A 55 -17.27 6.29 2.40
C LEU A 55 -18.12 7.26 1.56
N ASP A 56 -17.91 8.56 1.74
CA ASP A 56 -18.62 9.61 1.03
C ASP A 56 -17.68 10.81 0.78
N PRO A 57 -16.69 10.65 -0.11
CA PRO A 57 -15.63 11.64 -0.33
C PRO A 57 -16.13 12.99 -0.84
N SER A 58 -17.38 13.09 -1.31
CA SER A 58 -17.98 14.35 -1.77
C SER A 58 -18.64 15.15 -0.64
N LYS A 59 -18.77 14.58 0.57
CA LYS A 59 -19.21 15.34 1.77
C LYS A 59 -18.26 16.48 2.13
N TYR A 60 -16.99 16.32 1.79
CA TYR A 60 -16.02 17.38 1.85
C TYR A 60 -14.88 17.12 0.88
N VAL A 61 -14.72 18.04 -0.07
CA VAL A 61 -13.61 18.02 -1.01
C VAL A 61 -12.61 19.10 -0.60
N VAL A 62 -11.39 18.67 -0.31
CA VAL A 62 -10.26 19.59 -0.05
C VAL A 62 -10.13 20.52 -1.24
N ALA A 63 -9.97 21.82 -0.98
CA ALA A 63 -9.90 22.82 -2.04
C ALA A 63 -8.85 22.43 -3.09
N THR A 64 -9.16 22.66 -4.37
CA THR A 64 -8.37 22.32 -5.57
C THR A 64 -8.28 20.83 -5.94
N TRP A 65 -8.91 19.93 -5.18
CA TRP A 65 -8.87 18.49 -5.43
C TRP A 65 -10.18 17.91 -6.01
N GLY A 66 -11.20 18.73 -6.24
CA GLY A 66 -12.44 18.30 -6.87
C GLY A 66 -12.31 17.99 -8.36
N LYS A 67 -13.31 17.28 -8.89
CA LYS A 67 -13.44 17.08 -10.33
C LYS A 67 -13.46 18.44 -11.05
N LYS A 68 -12.78 18.51 -12.19
CA LYS A 68 -12.73 19.73 -13.01
C LYS A 68 -14.16 20.19 -13.34
N GLY A 69 -14.49 21.43 -12.97
CA GLY A 69 -15.81 22.02 -13.21
C GLY A 69 -16.85 21.77 -12.11
N SER A 70 -16.54 20.97 -11.08
CA SER A 70 -17.43 20.80 -9.92
C SER A 70 -17.25 21.89 -8.86
N ASN A 71 -16.22 22.73 -8.97
CA ASN A 71 -15.89 23.73 -7.96
C ASN A 71 -15.74 23.10 -6.56
N ASP A 72 -14.99 22.00 -6.48
CA ASP A 72 -14.77 21.22 -5.25
C ASP A 72 -16.06 20.74 -4.56
N SER A 73 -17.14 20.51 -5.33
CA SER A 73 -18.37 19.89 -4.81
C SER A 73 -18.48 18.39 -5.09
N GLU A 74 -17.63 17.85 -5.97
CA GLU A 74 -17.61 16.43 -6.32
C GLU A 74 -16.18 15.90 -6.30
N SER A 75 -15.95 14.87 -5.50
CA SER A 75 -14.63 14.24 -5.36
C SER A 75 -14.34 13.26 -6.51
N PRO A 76 -13.10 13.26 -7.05
CA PRO A 76 -12.65 12.22 -7.97
C PRO A 76 -12.27 10.92 -7.25
N MET A 77 -12.20 10.92 -5.91
CA MET A 77 -11.94 9.72 -5.12
C MET A 77 -13.14 8.76 -5.23
N PRO A 78 -12.91 7.48 -5.54
CA PRO A 78 -13.98 6.48 -5.52
C PRO A 78 -14.42 6.19 -4.07
N VAL A 79 -15.69 5.84 -3.91
CA VAL A 79 -16.19 5.29 -2.64
C VAL A 79 -15.54 3.93 -2.40
N ILE A 80 -14.79 3.78 -1.31
CA ILE A 80 -13.80 2.69 -1.21
C ILE A 80 -14.39 1.33 -0.84
N ASP A 81 -15.60 1.30 -0.27
CA ASP A 81 -16.31 0.06 0.03
C ASP A 81 -16.98 -0.55 -1.21
N LYS A 82 -16.96 0.16 -2.35
CA LYS A 82 -17.52 -0.29 -3.62
C LYS A 82 -16.44 -0.81 -4.56
N ALA A 83 -16.88 -1.52 -5.60
CA ALA A 83 -16.01 -1.91 -6.71
C ALA A 83 -15.37 -0.65 -7.35
N PRO A 84 -14.09 -0.71 -7.74
CA PRO A 84 -13.22 -1.90 -7.75
C PRO A 84 -12.46 -2.18 -6.44
N ILE A 85 -12.50 -1.28 -5.45
CA ILE A 85 -11.64 -1.31 -4.26
C ILE A 85 -12.14 -2.32 -3.22
N GLN A 86 -13.43 -2.24 -2.84
CA GLN A 86 -14.11 -3.21 -1.97
C GLN A 86 -13.40 -3.45 -0.62
N LEU A 87 -13.02 -2.36 0.05
CA LEU A 87 -12.50 -2.42 1.42
C LEU A 87 -13.64 -2.67 2.40
N SER A 88 -13.40 -3.58 3.34
CA SER A 88 -14.26 -3.82 4.50
C SER A 88 -14.11 -2.73 5.54
N SER A 89 -15.07 -2.62 6.46
CA SER A 89 -14.99 -1.70 7.60
C SER A 89 -13.70 -1.88 8.42
N MET A 90 -13.30 -3.13 8.65
CA MET A 90 -12.05 -3.44 9.36
C MET A 90 -10.81 -2.95 8.61
N GLU A 91 -10.77 -3.09 7.28
CA GLU A 91 -9.66 -2.56 6.48
C GLU A 91 -9.63 -1.03 6.50
N MET A 92 -10.79 -0.37 6.54
CA MET A 92 -10.90 1.08 6.68
C MET A 92 -10.47 1.58 8.06
N ASP A 93 -10.84 0.86 9.13
CA ASP A 93 -10.40 1.14 10.49
C ASP A 93 -8.88 0.96 10.60
N ALA A 94 -8.30 -0.07 9.98
CA ALA A 94 -6.85 -0.27 9.94
C ALA A 94 -6.12 0.88 9.22
N ILE A 95 -6.67 1.40 8.12
CA ILE A 95 -6.12 2.58 7.43
C ILE A 95 -6.20 3.81 8.33
N THR A 96 -7.33 4.02 9.00
CA THR A 96 -7.52 5.14 9.93
C THR A 96 -6.53 5.08 11.08
N ALA A 97 -6.36 3.90 11.70
CA ALA A 97 -5.37 3.66 12.74
C ALA A 97 -3.95 3.97 12.26
N TYR A 98 -3.59 3.51 11.05
CA TYR A 98 -2.28 3.78 10.46
C TYR A 98 -2.05 5.30 10.28
N LEU A 99 -3.02 6.03 9.72
CA LEU A 99 -2.91 7.48 9.51
C LEU A 99 -2.82 8.25 10.82
N GLN A 100 -3.44 7.78 11.90
CA GLN A 100 -3.29 8.36 13.23
C GLN A 100 -1.87 8.09 13.78
N ALA A 101 -1.45 6.84 13.75
CA ALA A 101 -0.20 6.38 14.35
C ALA A 101 1.06 6.94 13.64
N LYS A 102 1.03 7.07 12.30
CA LYS A 102 2.22 7.46 11.52
C LYS A 102 2.80 8.82 11.94
N ASP A 103 1.94 9.73 12.40
CA ASP A 103 2.31 11.08 12.82
C ASP A 103 2.32 11.23 14.35
N GLY A 104 2.31 10.11 15.09
CA GLY A 104 2.41 10.08 16.54
C GLY A 104 1.13 10.47 17.30
N ASN A 105 -0.04 10.46 16.64
CA ASN A 105 -1.31 10.72 17.29
C ASN A 105 -1.84 9.46 18.00
N GLU A 106 -2.75 9.65 18.95
CA GLU A 106 -3.49 8.55 19.59
C GLU A 106 -4.35 7.81 18.55
N VAL A 107 -4.32 6.48 18.59
CA VAL A 107 -5.19 5.63 17.78
C VAL A 107 -6.53 5.48 18.49
N THR A 108 -7.58 6.00 17.89
CA THR A 108 -8.92 6.08 18.52
C THR A 108 -9.95 5.13 17.91
N VAL A 109 -9.60 4.46 16.80
CA VAL A 109 -10.43 3.42 16.19
C VAL A 109 -10.26 2.10 16.91
N ALA A 110 -11.30 1.26 16.86
CA ALA A 110 -11.23 -0.08 17.40
C ALA A 110 -10.17 -0.89 16.63
N LEU A 111 -9.05 -1.16 17.28
CA LEU A 111 -8.06 -2.08 16.72
C LEU A 111 -8.73 -3.45 16.56
N PRO A 112 -8.51 -4.15 15.42
CA PRO A 112 -8.96 -5.52 15.31
C PRO A 112 -8.38 -6.33 16.47
N THR A 113 -9.24 -7.07 17.17
CA THR A 113 -8.81 -8.00 18.22
C THR A 113 -7.85 -9.03 17.62
N ALA A 114 -6.98 -9.66 18.43
CA ALA A 114 -6.08 -10.70 17.93
C ALA A 114 -6.85 -11.84 17.21
N GLU A 115 -8.10 -12.10 17.61
CA GLU A 115 -9.02 -13.01 16.93
C GLU A 115 -9.58 -12.43 15.62
N ALA A 116 -9.95 -11.15 15.55
CA ALA A 116 -10.38 -10.52 14.30
C ALA A 116 -9.22 -10.37 13.30
N ALA A 117 -7.99 -10.14 13.78
CA ALA A 117 -6.77 -10.20 12.98
C ALA A 117 -6.50 -11.63 12.46
N ALA A 118 -6.87 -12.65 13.24
CA ALA A 118 -6.85 -14.05 12.80
C ALA A 118 -7.99 -14.36 11.81
N GLU A 119 -9.15 -13.72 11.89
CA GLU A 119 -10.27 -13.87 10.95
C GLU A 119 -10.04 -13.18 9.59
N VAL A 120 -9.29 -12.07 9.55
CA VAL A 120 -8.75 -11.51 8.29
C VAL A 120 -7.72 -12.49 7.66
N SER A 121 -7.11 -13.35 8.48
CA SER A 121 -6.29 -14.48 8.06
C SER A 121 -7.07 -15.79 7.83
N ALA A 122 -8.37 -15.88 8.20
CA ALA A 122 -9.09 -17.16 8.27
C ALA A 122 -10.54 -17.18 7.71
N ALA A 123 -11.05 -16.10 7.12
CA ALA A 123 -12.35 -16.16 6.42
C ALA A 123 -12.24 -16.99 5.12
N PRO A 124 -13.11 -18.00 4.90
CA PRO A 124 -13.02 -18.87 3.73
C PRO A 124 -13.42 -18.10 2.46
N ALA A 125 -12.69 -18.39 1.38
CA ALA A 125 -12.97 -17.90 0.04
C ALA A 125 -14.35 -18.38 -0.45
N GLY A 126 -15.34 -17.50 -0.40
CA GLY A 126 -16.61 -17.66 -1.10
C GLY A 126 -16.45 -17.44 -2.60
N GLY A 127 -16.10 -18.51 -3.33
CA GLY A 127 -16.47 -18.77 -4.71
C GLY A 127 -16.20 -17.69 -5.76
N SER A 128 -14.97 -17.64 -6.28
CA SER A 128 -14.71 -17.43 -7.71
C SER A 128 -13.33 -18.01 -8.04
N ALA A 129 -13.19 -18.57 -9.24
CA ALA A 129 -12.11 -19.48 -9.67
C ALA A 129 -10.73 -19.21 -9.03
N ALA A 130 -10.14 -20.26 -8.45
CA ALA A 130 -8.96 -20.21 -7.59
C ALA A 130 -7.79 -19.42 -8.19
N ALA A 131 -7.56 -18.22 -7.67
CA ALA A 131 -6.24 -17.60 -7.68
C ALA A 131 -5.33 -18.41 -6.71
N PRO A 132 -4.07 -18.66 -7.07
CA PRO A 132 -3.16 -19.43 -6.22
C PRO A 132 -3.03 -18.77 -4.85
N ALA A 133 -3.06 -19.58 -3.79
CA ALA A 133 -2.97 -19.14 -2.41
C ALA A 133 -1.78 -18.19 -2.20
N PRO A 134 -1.91 -17.13 -1.38
CA PRO A 134 -0.79 -16.28 -1.01
C PRO A 134 0.26 -17.11 -0.26
N ALA A 135 1.54 -16.85 -0.50
CA ALA A 135 2.63 -17.50 0.22
C ALA A 135 2.64 -17.09 1.71
N ALA A 136 3.05 -17.99 2.59
CA ALA A 136 3.11 -17.76 4.03
C ALA A 136 4.51 -17.32 4.51
N THR A 137 5.55 -17.56 3.71
CA THR A 137 6.94 -17.20 4.03
C THR A 137 7.63 -16.49 2.85
N ALA A 138 8.76 -15.82 3.11
CA ALA A 138 9.58 -15.21 2.07
C ALA A 138 10.09 -16.26 1.06
N ASP A 139 10.51 -17.45 1.54
CA ASP A 139 10.98 -18.53 0.68
C ASP A 139 9.87 -19.08 -0.23
N GLU A 140 8.67 -19.26 0.31
CA GLU A 140 7.50 -19.65 -0.48
C GLU A 140 7.13 -18.57 -1.51
N ALA A 141 7.20 -17.30 -1.13
CA ALA A 141 6.94 -16.18 -2.05
C ALA A 141 7.99 -16.15 -3.17
N MET A 142 9.27 -16.26 -2.85
CA MET A 142 10.35 -16.31 -3.83
C MET A 142 10.24 -17.53 -4.75
N ALA A 143 9.84 -18.69 -4.23
CA ALA A 143 9.59 -19.89 -5.04
C ALA A 143 8.39 -19.69 -5.98
N LYS A 144 7.29 -19.11 -5.47
CA LYS A 144 6.08 -18.80 -6.24
C LYS A 144 6.35 -17.88 -7.43
N TYR A 145 7.27 -16.92 -7.28
CA TYR A 145 7.68 -16.01 -8.35
C TYR A 145 8.99 -16.41 -9.04
N ALA A 146 9.48 -17.64 -8.79
CA ALA A 146 10.67 -18.24 -9.39
C ALA A 146 11.94 -17.38 -9.29
N CYS A 147 12.11 -16.63 -8.19
CA CYS A 147 13.26 -15.73 -8.01
C CYS A 147 14.60 -16.48 -8.07
N LEU A 148 14.63 -17.70 -7.51
CA LEU A 148 15.82 -18.57 -7.47
C LEU A 148 16.23 -19.10 -8.85
N SER A 149 15.34 -19.05 -9.85
CA SER A 149 15.68 -19.45 -11.22
C SER A 149 16.58 -18.44 -11.93
N CYS A 150 16.58 -17.18 -11.47
CA CYS A 150 17.33 -16.09 -12.08
C CYS A 150 18.39 -15.49 -11.16
N HIS A 151 18.29 -15.66 -9.84
CA HIS A 151 19.21 -15.08 -8.86
C HIS A 151 19.80 -16.14 -7.93
N ALA A 152 21.10 -16.04 -7.67
CA ALA A 152 21.74 -16.82 -6.62
C ALA A 152 21.47 -16.15 -5.25
N MET A 153 20.81 -16.86 -4.33
CA MET A 153 20.42 -16.29 -3.03
C MET A 153 21.56 -16.30 -2.00
N ASP A 154 22.47 -17.27 -2.11
CA ASP A 154 23.49 -17.56 -1.10
C ASP A 154 24.92 -17.45 -1.64
N SER A 155 25.08 -16.97 -2.87
CA SER A 155 26.39 -16.62 -3.44
C SER A 155 26.33 -15.31 -4.22
N LYS A 156 27.51 -14.81 -4.59
CA LYS A 156 27.66 -13.63 -5.46
C LYS A 156 27.61 -14.01 -6.95
N ASP A 157 27.38 -15.28 -7.26
CA ASP A 157 27.43 -15.76 -8.63
C ASP A 157 26.32 -15.10 -9.45
N ALA A 158 26.69 -14.67 -10.65
CA ALA A 158 25.73 -14.17 -11.63
C ALA A 158 25.03 -15.35 -12.29
N LEU A 159 23.70 -15.28 -12.36
CA LEU A 159 22.88 -16.19 -13.17
C LEU A 159 22.29 -15.39 -14.33
N VAL A 160 20.96 -15.27 -14.38
CA VAL A 160 20.29 -14.32 -15.29
C VAL A 160 20.31 -12.91 -14.69
N GLY A 161 20.21 -12.81 -13.37
CA GLY A 161 20.39 -11.61 -12.57
C GLY A 161 21.59 -11.72 -11.61
N PRO A 162 21.91 -10.63 -10.90
CA PRO A 162 23.02 -10.59 -9.95
C PRO A 162 22.78 -11.49 -8.73
N GLY A 163 23.87 -11.96 -8.10
CA GLY A 163 23.80 -12.63 -6.79
C GLY A 163 23.28 -11.70 -5.70
N LEU A 164 22.52 -12.27 -4.76
CA LEU A 164 21.76 -11.55 -3.74
C LEU A 164 22.24 -11.80 -2.30
N VAL A 165 23.32 -12.57 -2.11
CA VAL A 165 23.83 -12.95 -0.78
C VAL A 165 24.16 -11.77 0.14
N ASP A 166 24.54 -10.63 -0.44
CA ASP A 166 24.94 -9.40 0.26
C ASP A 166 24.09 -8.18 -0.13
N VAL A 167 22.92 -8.38 -0.72
CA VAL A 167 22.10 -7.28 -1.28
C VAL A 167 21.65 -6.28 -0.22
N GLY A 168 21.31 -6.73 1.00
CA GLY A 168 20.96 -5.87 2.13
C GLY A 168 22.13 -5.09 2.72
N GLY A 169 23.37 -5.42 2.32
CA GLY A 169 24.55 -4.58 2.58
C GLY A 169 24.77 -3.50 1.50
N ARG A 170 24.13 -3.65 0.33
CA ARG A 170 24.30 -2.76 -0.83
C ARG A 170 23.11 -1.83 -1.07
N LEU A 171 21.90 -2.26 -0.73
CA LEU A 171 20.65 -1.57 -1.01
C LEU A 171 19.80 -1.45 0.26
N THR A 172 19.04 -0.35 0.35
CA THR A 172 17.98 -0.15 1.33
C THR A 172 16.74 -1.00 1.01
N PRO A 173 15.86 -1.27 2.00
CA PRO A 173 14.59 -1.96 1.75
C PRO A 173 13.75 -1.29 0.66
N GLU A 174 13.76 0.04 0.59
CA GLU A 174 13.04 0.83 -0.40
C GLU A 174 13.60 0.62 -1.81
N GLU A 175 14.92 0.58 -1.96
CA GLU A 175 15.61 0.30 -3.24
C GLU A 175 15.39 -1.15 -3.69
N ILE A 176 15.41 -2.12 -2.76
CA ILE A 176 15.07 -3.52 -3.05
C ILE A 176 13.62 -3.62 -3.53
N ARG A 177 12.69 -2.94 -2.85
CA ARG A 177 11.28 -2.89 -3.23
C ARG A 177 11.08 -2.26 -4.61
N GLN A 178 11.74 -1.14 -4.90
CA GLN A 178 11.70 -0.52 -6.22
C GLN A 178 12.27 -1.45 -7.28
N SER A 179 13.38 -2.14 -7.00
CA SER A 179 13.99 -3.10 -7.93
C SER A 179 13.05 -4.25 -8.28
N ILE A 180 12.13 -4.63 -7.38
CA ILE A 180 11.12 -5.67 -7.64
C ILE A 180 9.91 -5.13 -8.40
N LEU A 181 9.46 -3.91 -8.07
CA LEU A 181 8.25 -3.30 -8.65
C LEU A 181 8.49 -2.65 -10.00
N ASP A 182 9.69 -2.11 -10.21
CA ASP A 182 10.12 -1.41 -11.41
C ASP A 182 11.58 -1.79 -11.74
N PRO A 183 11.83 -3.03 -12.18
CA PRO A 183 13.18 -3.58 -12.34
C PRO A 183 14.02 -2.88 -13.40
N ASN A 184 13.39 -2.13 -14.31
CA ASN A 184 14.09 -1.45 -15.40
C ASN A 184 14.41 0.02 -15.07
N ALA A 185 13.93 0.55 -13.95
CA ALA A 185 14.24 1.92 -13.54
C ALA A 185 15.70 2.10 -13.10
N VAL A 186 16.26 1.08 -12.42
CA VAL A 186 17.67 1.06 -12.00
C VAL A 186 18.23 -0.32 -12.30
N MET A 187 19.11 -0.40 -13.28
CA MET A 187 19.72 -1.64 -13.72
C MET A 187 21.16 -1.77 -13.24
N VAL A 188 21.54 -2.99 -12.86
CA VAL A 188 22.93 -3.33 -12.58
C VAL A 188 23.68 -3.47 -13.92
N GLU A 189 24.85 -2.84 -14.00
CA GLU A 189 25.70 -2.90 -15.20
C GLU A 189 26.03 -4.35 -15.56
N GLY A 190 25.95 -4.67 -16.86
CA GLY A 190 26.26 -6.00 -17.38
C GLY A 190 25.11 -7.02 -17.35
N PHE A 191 23.94 -6.68 -16.83
CA PHE A 191 22.77 -7.56 -16.82
C PHE A 191 21.69 -7.13 -17.84
N PRO A 192 21.01 -8.09 -18.51
CA PRO A 192 19.91 -7.78 -19.41
C PRO A 192 18.63 -7.40 -18.63
N PRO A 193 17.66 -6.68 -19.25
CA PRO A 193 16.36 -6.37 -18.65
C PRO A 193 15.44 -7.61 -18.64
N ALA A 194 15.82 -8.62 -17.85
CA ALA A 194 15.18 -9.93 -17.82
C ALA A 194 14.20 -10.12 -16.65
N MET A 195 14.25 -9.24 -15.65
CA MET A 195 13.36 -9.33 -14.50
C MET A 195 11.93 -8.88 -14.87
N PRO A 196 10.89 -9.68 -14.58
CA PRO A 196 9.51 -9.34 -14.93
C PRO A 196 9.04 -8.01 -14.31
N ALA A 197 8.54 -7.10 -15.16
CA ALA A 197 8.03 -5.80 -14.73
C ALA A 197 6.58 -5.83 -14.19
N ASP A 198 5.95 -7.01 -14.16
CA ASP A 198 4.54 -7.16 -13.76
C ASP A 198 4.36 -7.72 -12.35
N PHE A 199 5.45 -7.91 -11.58
CA PHE A 199 5.38 -8.36 -10.19
C PHE A 199 4.51 -7.45 -9.32
N GLY A 200 4.51 -6.14 -9.55
CA GLY A 200 3.61 -5.21 -8.83
C GLY A 200 2.12 -5.50 -9.01
N THR A 201 1.73 -6.23 -10.06
CA THR A 201 0.34 -6.65 -10.29
C THR A 201 0.07 -8.10 -9.90
N LYS A 202 1.11 -8.95 -9.88
CA LYS A 202 1.02 -10.39 -9.56
C LYS A 202 1.29 -10.73 -8.09
N MET A 203 2.05 -9.89 -7.38
CA MET A 203 2.37 -10.06 -5.96
C MET A 203 1.31 -9.42 -5.09
N THR A 204 1.03 -10.05 -3.96
CA THR A 204 0.37 -9.35 -2.86
C THR A 204 1.37 -8.44 -2.14
N VAL A 205 0.87 -7.39 -1.49
CA VAL A 205 1.69 -6.48 -0.68
C VAL A 205 2.48 -7.23 0.40
N ASN A 206 1.86 -8.23 1.03
CA ASN A 206 2.51 -9.05 2.06
C ASN A 206 3.67 -9.90 1.49
N GLU A 207 3.46 -10.58 0.36
CA GLU A 207 4.52 -11.35 -0.31
C GLU A 207 5.70 -10.46 -0.68
N LEU A 208 5.43 -9.27 -1.23
CA LEU A 208 6.48 -8.30 -1.54
C LEU A 208 7.23 -7.86 -0.28
N GLN A 209 6.53 -7.53 0.80
CA GLN A 209 7.15 -7.10 2.05
C GLN A 209 8.02 -8.21 2.68
N MET A 210 7.58 -9.46 2.64
CA MET A 210 8.36 -10.60 3.12
C MET A 210 9.65 -10.77 2.33
N ILE A 211 9.59 -10.71 0.99
CA ILE A 211 10.78 -10.82 0.14
C ILE A 211 11.74 -9.66 0.40
N VAL A 212 11.23 -8.42 0.46
CA VAL A 212 12.06 -7.23 0.71
C VAL A 212 12.76 -7.33 2.07
N SER A 213 12.03 -7.72 3.12
CA SER A 213 12.59 -7.83 4.47
C SER A 213 13.67 -8.91 4.53
N PHE A 214 13.41 -10.07 3.93
CA PHE A 214 14.37 -11.17 3.85
C PHE A 214 15.66 -10.76 3.10
N LEU A 215 15.52 -10.09 1.96
CA LEU A 215 16.69 -9.62 1.18
C LEU A 215 17.45 -8.49 1.90
N ALA A 216 16.77 -7.61 2.62
CA ALA A 216 17.40 -6.55 3.41
C ALA A 216 18.27 -7.10 4.56
N GLU A 217 17.97 -8.30 5.05
CA GLU A 217 18.77 -8.98 6.08
C GLU A 217 20.01 -9.69 5.51
N LYS A 218 20.07 -9.92 4.19
CA LYS A 218 21.20 -10.57 3.51
C LYS A 218 22.39 -9.61 3.33
N LYS A 219 23.30 -9.62 4.30
CA LYS A 219 24.50 -8.76 4.34
C LYS A 219 25.82 -9.45 3.99
N GLY A 220 25.78 -10.73 3.59
CA GLY A 220 26.95 -11.55 3.26
C GLY A 220 27.43 -12.44 4.38
#